data_AF-A0A942MWH2-F1
#
_entry.id   AF-A0A942MWH2-F1
#
_cell.length_a   1.000
_cell.length_b   1.000
_cell.length_c   1.000
_cell.angle_alpha   90.00
_cell.angle_beta   90.00
_cell.angle_gamma   90.00
#
_symmetry.space_group_name_H-M   'P 1'
#
loop_
_entity.id
_entity.type
_entity.pdbx_description
1 polymer ?
#
loop_
_entity_poly.entity_id
_entity_poly.type
_entity_poly.pdbx_seq_one_letter_code
_entity_poly.pdbx_strand_id
1 'polypeptide(L)' 'RFRADVGVLEVRLLGTCVICPMSKMTLRAGVERIVMHEAPEVKRIEQVH' A
#
# COMPACT_ATOMS: atom_id res chain seq x y z
N ARG A 1 8.53 -0.28 3.91
CA ARG A 1 9.00 -0.64 5.28
C ARG A 1 7.87 -1.36 5.99
N PHE A 2 8.10 -2.47 6.69
CA PHE A 2 7.04 -3.18 7.43
C PHE A 2 7.21 -2.98 8.93
N ARG A 3 6.13 -2.64 9.62
CA ARG A 3 6.04 -2.59 11.08
C ARG A 3 5.22 -3.78 11.57
N ALA A 4 5.91 -4.81 12.03
CA ALA A 4 5.31 -6.07 12.49
C ALA A 4 4.51 -5.93 13.80
N ASP A 5 4.78 -4.92 14.62
CA ASP A 5 4.07 -4.65 15.87
C ASP A 5 2.61 -4.22 15.63
N VAL A 6 2.36 -3.44 14.58
CA VAL A 6 1.04 -2.94 14.19
C VAL A 6 0.49 -3.60 12.91
N GLY A 7 1.28 -4.43 12.22
CA GLY A 7 0.91 -5.03 10.94
C GLY A 7 0.76 -3.99 9.82
N VAL A 8 1.53 -2.89 9.87
CA VAL A 8 1.44 -1.79 8.91
C VAL A 8 2.58 -1.88 7.90
N LEU A 9 2.24 -1.92 6.61
CA LEU A 9 3.19 -1.87 5.52
C LEU A 9 3.23 -0.46 4.91
N GLU A 10 4.37 0.21 5.04
CA GLU A 10 4.64 1.51 4.45
C GLU A 10 5.18 1.33 3.02
N VAL A 11 4.47 1.86 2.04
CA VAL A 11 4.82 1.78 0.62
C VAL A 11 5.04 3.16 0.02
N ARG A 12 6.08 3.31 -0.79
CA ARG A 12 6.29 4.50 -1.62
C ARG A 12 5.93 4.13 -3.05
N LEU A 13 4.82 4.67 -3.54
CA LEU A 13 4.44 4.52 -4.94
C LEU A 13 5.40 5.38 -5.79
N LEU A 14 6.00 4.77 -6.81
CA LEU A 14 6.89 5.45 -7.75
C LEU A 14 6.15 5.62 -9.09
N GLY A 15 6.28 6.78 -9.73
CA GLY A 15 5.76 7.06 -11.08
C GLY A 15 4.56 8.01 -11.18
N THR A 16 3.98 8.13 -12.38
CA THR A 16 2.93 9.11 -12.72
C THR A 16 1.62 8.89 -11.97
N CYS A 17 1.36 7.67 -11.47
CA CYS A 17 0.19 7.39 -10.62
C CYS A 17 0.22 8.15 -9.27
N VAL A 18 1.36 8.79 -8.92
CA VAL A 18 1.52 9.64 -7.72
C VAL A 18 0.90 11.04 -7.91
N ILE A 19 0.60 11.48 -9.13
CA ILE A 19 -0.01 12.80 -9.39
C ILE A 19 -1.50 12.73 -9.76
N CYS A 20 -2.02 11.54 -10.12
CA CYS A 20 -3.45 11.37 -10.37
C CYS A 20 -4.18 10.94 -9.08
N PRO A 21 -4.99 11.81 -8.46
CA PRO A 21 -5.67 11.50 -7.20
C PRO A 21 -6.63 10.31 -7.34
N MET A 22 -7.18 10.11 -8.54
CA MET A 22 -8.05 8.98 -8.86
C MET A 22 -7.26 7.65 -8.91
N SER A 23 -6.08 7.64 -9.52
CA SER A 23 -5.21 6.46 -9.58
C SER A 23 -4.58 6.10 -8.24
N LYS A 24 -4.32 7.07 -7.34
CA LYS A 24 -3.79 6.74 -5.99
C LYS A 24 -4.72 5.79 -5.23
N MET A 25 -6.02 6.08 -5.23
CA MET A 25 -6.97 5.33 -4.44
C MET A 25 -7.19 3.92 -5.02
N THR A 26 -7.31 3.79 -6.34
CA THR A 26 -7.48 2.50 -7.01
C THR A 26 -6.20 1.66 -7.00
N LEU A 27 -5.04 2.27 -7.26
CA LEU A 27 -3.76 1.56 -7.24
C LEU A 27 -3.43 1.08 -5.83
N ARG A 28 -3.63 1.92 -4.81
CA ARG A 28 -3.46 1.52 -3.40
C ARG A 28 -4.38 0.35 -3.04
N ALA A 29 -5.65 0.40 -3.42
CA ALA A 29 -6.58 -0.70 -3.15
C ALA A 29 -6.20 -2.02 -3.87
N GLY A 30 -5.69 -1.92 -5.10
CA GLY A 30 -5.18 -3.08 -5.83
C GLY A 30 -3.96 -3.70 -5.17
N VAL A 31 -2.98 -2.87 -4.80
CA VAL A 31 -1.77 -3.30 -4.09
C VAL A 31 -2.13 -3.90 -2.72
N GLU A 32 -3.08 -3.28 -2.01
CA GLU A 32 -3.54 -3.78 -0.71
C GLU A 32 -4.15 -5.17 -0.80
N ARG A 33 -5.01 -5.43 -1.78
CA ARG A 33 -5.57 -6.76 -1.98
C ARG A 33 -4.49 -7.81 -2.27
N ILE A 34 -3.54 -7.50 -3.15
CA ILE A 34 -2.49 -8.45 -3.53
C ILE A 34 -1.59 -8.74 -2.33
N VAL A 35 -1.17 -7.70 -1.62
CA VAL A 35 -0.31 -7.84 -0.44
C VAL A 35 -1.01 -8.60 0.67
N MET A 36 -2.28 -8.33 0.97
CA MET A 36 -3.03 -9.09 1.98
C MET A 36 -3.25 -10.56 1.58
N HIS A 37 -3.32 -10.84 0.28
CA HIS A 37 -3.44 -12.19 -0.24
C HIS A 37 -2.12 -12.98 -0.13
N GLU A 38 -0.98 -12.35 -0.47
CA GLU A 38 0.34 -13.00 -0.38
C GLU A 38 0.94 -12.98 1.03
N ALA A 39 0.64 -11.95 1.82
CA ALA A 39 1.15 -11.72 3.16
C ALA A 39 -0.01 -11.36 4.12
N PRO A 40 -0.72 -12.37 4.66
CA PRO A 40 -1.88 -12.18 5.53
C PRO A 40 -1.54 -11.52 6.89
N GLU A 41 -0.27 -11.41 7.24
CA GLU A 41 0.22 -10.67 8.40
C GLU A 41 0.10 -9.14 8.27
N VAL A 42 -0.07 -8.64 7.05
CA VAL A 42 -0.25 -7.21 6.77
C VAL A 42 -1.72 -6.85 6.97
N LYS A 43 -1.99 -5.99 7.97
CA LYS A 43 -3.34 -5.52 8.31
C LYS A 43 -3.71 -4.20 7.64
N ARG A 44 -2.73 -3.38 7.28
CA ARG A 44 -2.97 -2.05 6.69
C ARG A 44 -1.77 -1.58 5.88
N ILE A 45 -2.03 -0.85 4.79
CA ILE A 45 -0.99 -0.22 3.98
C ILE A 45 -1.05 1.31 4.09
N GLU A 46 0.08 1.92 4.41
CA GLU A 46 0.24 3.37 4.48
C GLU A 46 1.14 3.85 3.34
N GLN A 47 0.72 4.90 2.64
CA GLN A 47 1.53 5.49 1.58
C GLN A 47 2.42 6.58 2.17
N VAL A 48 3.74 6.42 2.07
CA VAL A 48 4.71 7.45 2.42
C VAL A 48 5.06 8.28 1.19
N HIS A 49 5.08 9.61 1.32
CA HIS A 49 5.46 10.52 0.23
C HIS A 49 6.98 10.56 0.09
#